data_AF-A0A8K1LDJ7-F1
#
_entry.id   AF-A0A8K1LDJ7-F1
#
_cell.length_a   1.000
_cell.length_b   1.000
_cell.length_c   1.000
_cell.angle_alpha   90.00
_cell.angle_beta   90.00
_cell.angle_gamma   90.00
#
_symmetry.space_group_name_H-M   'P 1'
#
loop_
_entity.id
_entity.type
_entity.pdbx_description
1 polymer ?
#
loop_
_entity_poly.entity_id
_entity_poly.type
_entity_poly.pdbx_seq_one_letter_code
_entity_poly.pdbx_strand_id
1 'polypeptide(L)'
;LKSSDAYKKAWGNNQDGVVASQPARVVDEREQMAISGGFIRRVTNDARENEMDENLEQVSGIIGNLRHMALDMGNEIDTQNRQIDRIMEKADSNKTRIDEANQRATKMLGSG
;
A
#
# COMPACT_ATOMS: atom_id res chain seq x y z
N LEU A 1 34.96 3.31 -5.69
CA LEU A 1 34.17 3.60 -4.46
C LEU A 1 32.63 3.63 -4.67
N LYS A 2 32.10 3.48 -5.90
CA LYS A 2 30.65 3.41 -6.18
C LYS A 2 29.88 2.28 -5.46
N SER A 3 30.57 1.24 -4.99
CA SER A 3 29.96 0.08 -4.28
C SER A 3 29.53 0.39 -2.84
N SER A 4 30.05 1.46 -2.21
CA SER A 4 29.78 1.75 -0.79
C SER A 4 28.41 2.41 -0.59
N ASP A 5 28.04 3.32 -1.50
CA ASP A 5 26.80 4.10 -1.38
C ASP A 5 25.56 3.26 -1.70
N ALA A 6 25.62 2.42 -2.75
CA ALA A 6 24.55 1.48 -3.07
C ALA A 6 24.35 0.44 -1.96
N TYR A 7 25.45 -0.06 -1.36
CA TYR A 7 25.38 -0.98 -0.23
C TYR A 7 24.75 -0.32 1.00
N LYS A 8 25.14 0.91 1.33
CA LYS A 8 24.53 1.69 2.42
C LYS A 8 23.06 2.02 2.17
N LYS A 9 22.64 2.25 0.92
CA LYS A 9 21.24 2.49 0.58
C LYS A 9 20.39 1.25 0.82
N ALA A 10 20.85 0.09 0.35
CA ALA A 10 20.12 -1.16 0.51
C ALA A 10 20.14 -1.69 1.96
N TRP A 11 21.28 -1.60 2.66
CA TRP A 11 21.48 -2.23 3.98
C TRP A 11 21.58 -1.26 5.16
N GLY A 12 21.72 0.04 4.92
CA GLY A 12 22.16 1.00 5.94
C GLY A 12 21.06 1.72 6.72
N ASN A 13 19.83 1.85 6.20
CA ASN A 13 18.75 2.52 6.93
C ASN A 13 17.35 2.05 6.52
N ASN A 14 16.51 1.72 7.51
CA ASN A 14 15.07 1.59 7.37
C ASN A 14 14.46 3.00 7.30
N GLN A 15 14.52 3.65 6.13
CA GLN A 15 13.79 4.91 5.90
C GLN A 15 12.28 4.71 5.78
N ASP A 16 11.83 3.46 5.71
CA ASP A 16 10.43 3.08 5.76
C ASP A 16 10.01 3.00 7.22
N GLY A 17 9.61 4.14 7.78
CA GLY A 17 8.86 4.14 9.02
C GLY A 17 7.64 3.24 8.84
N VAL A 18 7.49 2.25 9.72
CA VAL A 18 6.26 1.46 9.80
C VAL A 18 5.07 2.43 9.83
N VAL A 19 4.10 2.23 8.95
CA VAL A 19 2.84 2.98 8.98
C VAL A 19 2.13 2.59 10.27
N ALA A 20 2.40 3.34 11.34
CA ALA A 20 1.91 3.04 12.69
C ALA A 20 0.54 3.68 12.96
N SER A 21 0.04 4.52 12.06
CA SER A 21 -1.30 5.07 12.15
C SER A 21 -2.27 4.15 11.44
N GLN A 22 -3.08 3.42 12.22
CA GLN A 22 -4.36 2.90 11.73
C GLN A 22 -5.13 4.04 11.04
N PRO A 23 -5.91 3.73 9.98
CA PRO A 23 -6.69 4.73 9.29
C PRO A 23 -7.62 5.43 10.29
N ALA A 24 -7.29 6.67 10.63
CA ALA A 24 -8.22 7.53 11.30
C ALA A 24 -9.34 7.83 10.31
N ARG A 25 -10.60 7.61 10.68
CA ARG A 25 -11.74 8.13 9.93
C ARG A 25 -11.63 9.65 9.88
N VAL A 26 -11.06 10.17 8.80
CA VAL A 26 -11.16 11.58 8.47
C VAL A 26 -12.53 11.74 7.82
N VAL A 27 -13.54 12.01 8.64
CA VAL A 27 -14.84 12.42 8.13
C VAL A 27 -14.63 13.78 7.48
N ASP A 28 -14.66 13.82 6.14
CA ASP A 28 -14.65 15.07 5.40
C ASP A 28 -15.94 15.83 5.73
N GLU A 29 -15.82 17.06 6.23
CA GLU A 29 -16.95 17.92 6.60
C GLU A 29 -17.87 18.22 5.40
N ARG A 30 -17.37 18.05 4.16
CA ARG A 30 -18.17 18.12 2.93
C ARG A 30 -19.07 16.90 2.73
N GLU A 31 -18.70 15.72 3.23
CA GLU A 31 -19.58 14.54 3.19
C GLU A 31 -20.74 14.67 4.19
N GLN A 32 -20.57 15.41 5.29
CA GLN A 32 -21.68 15.70 6.21
C GLN A 32 -22.73 16.65 5.62
N MET A 33 -22.36 17.53 4.69
CA MET A 33 -23.27 18.54 4.14
C MET A 33 -24.06 18.07 2.91
N ALA A 34 -23.77 16.90 2.34
CA ALA A 34 -24.40 16.43 1.09
C ALA A 34 -25.73 15.67 1.29
N ILE A 35 -26.09 15.27 2.52
CA ILE A 35 -27.25 14.39 2.78
C ILE A 35 -28.26 15.12 3.68
N SER A 36 -28.60 16.36 3.36
CA SER A 36 -29.71 17.07 4.05
C SER A 36 -31.08 16.78 3.43
N GLY A 37 -31.14 16.03 2.33
CA GLY A 37 -32.37 15.49 1.74
C GLY A 37 -32.09 14.08 1.28
N GLY A 38 -33.04 13.15 1.47
CA GLY A 38 -32.90 11.73 1.12
C GLY A 38 -32.28 11.51 -0.26
N PHE A 39 -31.62 10.36 -0.43
CA PHE A 39 -30.89 9.99 -1.64
C PHE A 39 -31.79 9.94 -2.88
N ILE A 40 -33.10 9.78 -2.72
CA ILE A 40 -34.07 9.82 -3.81
C ILE A 40 -35.07 10.97 -3.69
N ARG A 41 -35.52 11.47 -4.85
CA ARG A 41 -36.67 12.36 -4.92
C ARG A 41 -37.95 11.53 -4.81
N ARG A 42 -38.68 11.71 -3.72
CA ARG A 42 -39.96 11.03 -3.46
C ARG A 42 -41.06 11.48 -4.42
N VAL A 43 -41.87 10.52 -4.89
CA VAL A 43 -43.01 10.75 -5.80
C VAL A 43 -44.30 10.25 -5.15
N THR A 44 -44.31 9.02 -4.65
CA THR A 44 -45.50 8.39 -4.05
C THR A 44 -45.49 8.36 -2.53
N ASN A 45 -44.34 8.63 -1.89
CA ASN A 45 -44.13 8.51 -0.44
C ASN A 45 -44.55 7.14 0.10
N ASP A 46 -44.29 6.08 -0.65
CA ASP A 46 -44.63 4.70 -0.27
C ASP A 46 -43.47 4.01 0.46
N ALA A 47 -43.75 2.82 1.00
CA ALA A 47 -42.75 2.04 1.73
C ALA A 47 -41.54 1.65 0.86
N ARG A 48 -41.73 1.54 -0.46
CA ARG A 48 -40.67 1.20 -1.42
C ARG A 48 -39.68 2.35 -1.58
N GLU A 49 -40.17 3.58 -1.69
CA GLU A 49 -39.31 4.76 -1.72
C GLU A 49 -38.51 4.91 -0.41
N ASN A 50 -39.11 4.61 0.74
CA ASN A 50 -38.37 4.60 2.01
C ASN A 50 -37.26 3.53 2.04
N GLU A 51 -37.55 2.31 1.59
CA GLU A 51 -36.54 1.24 1.51
C GLU A 51 -35.41 1.60 0.54
N MET A 52 -35.71 2.29 -0.57
CA MET A 52 -34.68 2.80 -1.50
C MET A 52 -33.80 3.86 -0.85
N ASP A 53 -34.36 4.81 -0.11
CA ASP A 53 -33.60 5.81 0.66
C ASP A 53 -32.66 5.13 1.69
N GLU A 54 -33.17 4.18 2.47
CA GLU A 54 -32.41 3.43 3.48
C GLU A 54 -31.28 2.58 2.86
N ASN A 55 -31.57 1.90 1.75
CA ASN A 55 -30.58 1.11 1.04
C ASN A 55 -29.46 2.00 0.47
N LEU A 56 -29.80 3.18 -0.07
CA LEU A 56 -28.82 4.11 -0.60
C LEU A 56 -27.98 4.78 0.48
N GLU A 57 -28.53 5.01 1.66
CA GLU A 57 -27.76 5.46 2.83
C GLU A 57 -26.71 4.42 3.24
N GLN A 58 -27.09 3.14 3.31
CA GLN A 58 -26.16 2.06 3.58
C GLN A 58 -25.09 1.93 2.48
N VAL A 59 -25.49 2.01 1.21
CA VAL A 59 -24.56 2.00 0.07
C VAL A 59 -23.58 3.16 0.16
N SER A 60 -24.02 4.37 0.53
CA SER A 60 -23.14 5.53 0.73
C SER A 60 -22.10 5.25 1.82
N GLY A 61 -22.50 4.65 2.94
CA GLY A 61 -21.57 4.22 3.99
C GLY A 61 -20.56 3.18 3.51
N ILE A 62 -21.00 2.20 2.71
CA ILE A 62 -20.13 1.17 2.12
C ILE A 62 -19.14 1.80 1.13
N ILE A 63 -19.58 2.74 0.29
CA ILE A 63 -18.73 3.48 -0.64
C ILE A 63 -17.66 4.26 0.12
N GLY A 64 -18.02 4.90 1.24
CA GLY A 64 -17.06 5.56 2.12
C GLY A 64 -15.97 4.61 2.64
N ASN A 65 -16.37 3.40 3.07
CA ASN A 65 -15.41 2.38 3.50
C ASN A 65 -14.54 1.85 2.34
N LEU A 66 -15.13 1.63 1.15
CA LEU A 66 -14.41 1.22 -0.06
C LEU A 66 -13.36 2.26 -0.47
N ARG A 67 -13.69 3.55 -0.36
CA ARG A 67 -12.75 4.65 -0.61
C ARG A 67 -11.57 4.60 0.35
N HIS A 68 -11.80 4.42 1.65
CA HIS A 68 -10.72 4.30 2.63
C HIS A 68 -9.83 3.08 2.33
N MET A 69 -10.43 1.91 2.06
CA MET A 69 -9.67 0.72 1.68
C MET A 69 -8.84 0.93 0.40
N ALA A 70 -9.36 1.64 -0.59
CA ALA A 70 -8.61 1.94 -1.81
C ALA A 70 -7.41 2.86 -1.55
N LEU A 71 -7.55 3.85 -0.67
CA LEU A 71 -6.45 4.73 -0.27
C LEU A 71 -5.39 3.97 0.53
N ASP A 72 -5.80 3.19 1.52
CA ASP A 72 -4.89 2.38 2.35
C ASP A 72 -4.14 1.35 1.50
N MET A 73 -4.85 0.67 0.60
CA MET A 73 -4.25 -0.28 -0.34
C MET A 73 -3.28 0.40 -1.30
N GLY A 74 -3.58 1.60 -1.78
CA GLY A 74 -2.66 2.40 -2.59
C GLY A 74 -1.36 2.72 -1.86
N ASN A 75 -1.47 3.24 -0.62
CA ASN A 75 -0.30 3.54 0.22
C ASN A 75 0.54 2.30 0.53
N GLU A 76 -0.12 1.17 0.80
CA GLU A 76 0.55 -0.11 1.05
C GLU A 76 1.29 -0.61 -0.20
N ILE A 77 0.68 -0.53 -1.39
CA ILE A 77 1.33 -0.88 -2.66
C ILE A 77 2.57 -0.01 -2.88
N ASP A 78 2.50 1.31 -2.67
CA ASP A 78 3.65 2.20 -2.83
C ASP A 78 4.79 1.90 -1.84
N THR A 79 4.43 1.48 -0.63
CA THR A 79 5.39 1.06 0.40
C THR A 79 6.06 -0.25 0.03
N GLN A 80 5.26 -1.24 -0.38
CA GLN A 80 5.77 -2.54 -0.84
C GLN A 80 6.62 -2.41 -2.11
N ASN A 81 6.26 -1.55 -3.06
CA ASN A 81 7.07 -1.29 -4.26
C ASN A 81 8.47 -0.79 -3.89
N ARG A 82 8.57 0.20 -2.99
CA ARG A 82 9.86 0.69 -2.49
C ARG A 82 10.63 -0.38 -1.72
N GLN A 83 9.94 -1.26 -1.01
CA GLN A 83 10.57 -2.41 -0.34
C GLN A 83 11.12 -3.43 -1.34
N ILE A 84 10.38 -3.74 -2.40
CA ILE A 84 10.79 -4.65 -3.47
C ILE A 84 12.05 -4.11 -4.16
N ASP A 85 12.13 -2.81 -4.44
CA ASP A 85 13.34 -2.19 -5.00
C ASP A 85 14.56 -2.43 -4.11
N ARG A 86 14.42 -2.26 -2.78
CA ARG A 86 15.49 -2.56 -1.83
C ARG A 86 15.85 -4.05 -1.82
N ILE A 87 14.86 -4.94 -1.93
CA ILE A 87 15.09 -6.39 -2.01
C ILE A 87 15.88 -6.73 -3.27
N MET A 88 15.53 -6.14 -4.42
CA MET A 88 16.26 -6.35 -5.68
C MET A 88 17.71 -5.89 -5.57
N GLU A 89 17.97 -4.69 -5.01
CA GLU A 89 19.34 -4.21 -4.77
C GLU A 89 20.14 -5.18 -3.87
N LYS A 90 19.51 -5.74 -2.83
CA LYS A 90 20.14 -6.76 -1.96
C LYS A 90 20.38 -8.08 -2.69
N ALA A 91 19.45 -8.50 -3.53
CA ALA A 91 19.54 -9.75 -4.30
C ALA A 91 20.70 -9.70 -5.28
N ASP A 92 20.86 -8.60 -6.02
CA ASP A 92 21.97 -8.40 -6.96
C ASP A 92 23.34 -8.39 -6.27
N SER A 93 23.42 -7.73 -5.11
CA SER A 93 24.62 -7.75 -4.27
C SER A 93 24.97 -9.16 -3.79
N ASN A 94 23.98 -9.91 -3.32
CA ASN A 94 24.17 -11.29 -2.90
C ASN A 94 24.58 -12.19 -4.07
N LYS A 95 23.96 -12.02 -5.24
CA LYS A 95 24.34 -12.76 -6.45
C LYS A 95 25.82 -12.54 -6.79
N THR A 96 26.27 -11.29 -6.82
CA THR A 96 27.67 -10.95 -7.09
C THR A 96 28.62 -11.62 -6.08
N ARG A 97 28.28 -11.55 -4.79
CA ARG A 97 29.10 -12.17 -3.73
C ARG A 97 29.16 -13.70 -3.83
N ILE A 98 28.04 -14.34 -4.19
CA ILE A 98 27.98 -15.79 -4.42
C ILE A 98 28.82 -16.18 -5.63
N ASP A 99 28.70 -15.43 -6.74
CA ASP A 99 29.47 -15.70 -7.96
C ASP A 99 30.98 -15.56 -7.69
N GLU A 100 31.41 -14.52 -6.97
CA GLU A 100 32.81 -14.36 -6.54
C GLU A 100 33.28 -15.50 -5.62
N ALA A 101 32.47 -15.90 -4.64
CA ALA A 101 32.80 -16.99 -3.73
C ALA A 101 32.93 -18.32 -4.47
N ASN A 102 32.02 -18.60 -5.42
CA ASN A 102 32.06 -19.77 -6.27
C ASN A 102 33.30 -19.80 -7.16
N GLN A 103 33.69 -18.66 -7.74
CA GLN A 103 34.94 -18.57 -8.51
C GLN A 103 36.17 -18.87 -7.66
N ARG A 104 36.24 -18.35 -6.42
CA ARG A 104 37.32 -18.63 -5.49
C ARG A 104 37.35 -20.11 -5.09
N ALA A 105 36.19 -20.70 -4.77
CA ALA A 105 36.07 -22.12 -4.44
C ALA A 105 36.50 -23.01 -5.60
N THR A 106 36.07 -22.70 -6.84
CA THR A 106 36.46 -23.44 -8.05
C THR A 106 37.97 -23.39 -8.27
N LYS A 107 38.60 -22.22 -8.08
CA LYS A 107 40.06 -22.11 -8.14
C LYS A 107 40.74 -22.98 -7.09
N MET A 108 40.27 -22.98 -5.85
CA MET A 108 40.83 -23.80 -4.76
C MET A 108 40.68 -25.31 -5.02
N LEU A 109 39.57 -25.74 -5.63
CA LEU A 109 39.34 -27.15 -5.98
C LEU A 109 40.14 -27.58 -7.22
N GLY A 110 40.31 -26.70 -8.20
CA GLY A 110 41.08 -26.97 -9.43
C GLY A 110 42.59 -26.77 -9.30
N SER A 111 43.06 -26.21 -8.18
CA SER A 111 44.48 -26.07 -7.83
C SER A 111 44.97 -27.20 -6.92
N GLY A 112 44.24 -28.33 -6.85
CA GLY A 112 44.62 -29.55 -6.12
C GLY A 112 45.07 -30.66 -7.06
#